data_AF-A0A846PRG7-F1
#
_entry.id   AF-A0A846PRG7-F1
#
_cell.length_a   1.000
_cell.length_b   1.000
_cell.length_c   1.000
_cell.angle_alpha   90.00
_cell.angle_beta   90.00
_cell.angle_gamma   90.00
#
_symmetry.space_group_name_H-M   'P 1'
#
loop_
_entity.id
_entity.type
_entity.pdbx_description
1 polymer ?
#
loop_
_entity_poly.entity_id
_entity_poly.type
_entity_poly.pdbx_seq_one_letter_code
_entity_poly.pdbx_strand_id
1 'polypeptide(L)' 'KRRCPSCGVIGQRWKENPDVLICPSCQTFFNEFGVILESNIEKEDVIT' A
#
# COMPACT_ATOMS: atom_id res chain seq x y z
N LYS A 1 15.31 -4.21 -1.23
CA LYS A 1 14.40 -3.65 -0.19
C LYS A 1 13.47 -2.67 -0.88
N ARG A 2 12.14 -2.89 -0.89
CA ARG A 2 11.19 -1.94 -1.54
C ARG A 2 10.69 -0.92 -0.52
N ARG A 3 10.45 0.31 -0.98
CA ARG A 3 9.93 1.43 -0.18
C ARG A 3 8.44 1.59 -0.50
N CYS A 4 7.60 1.73 0.52
CA CYS A 4 6.19 2.05 0.32
C CYS A 4 6.06 3.43 -0.37
N PRO A 5 5.32 3.55 -1.49
CA PRO A 5 5.11 4.83 -2.17
C PRO A 5 4.21 5.80 -1.37
N SER A 6 3.43 5.29 -0.40
CA SER A 6 2.53 6.10 0.43
C SER A 6 3.22 6.65 1.68
N CYS A 7 3.80 5.78 2.52
CA CYS A 7 4.37 6.20 3.82
C CYS A 7 5.91 6.17 3.90
N GLY A 8 6.60 5.72 2.84
CA GLY A 8 8.07 5.67 2.82
C GLY A 8 8.72 4.55 3.64
N VAL A 9 7.94 3.68 4.30
CA VAL A 9 8.46 2.54 5.07
C VAL A 9 9.16 1.53 4.16
N ILE A 10 10.32 1.05 4.61
CA ILE A 10 11.12 0.04 3.90
C ILE A 10 10.78 -1.34 4.45
N GLY A 11 9.98 -2.10 3.70
CA GLY A 11 9.59 -3.47 4.08
C GLY A 11 10.58 -4.52 3.57
N GLN A 12 10.97 -5.46 4.45
CA GLN A 12 11.78 -6.64 4.11
C GLN A 12 10.94 -7.88 3.71
N ARG A 13 9.64 -7.90 4.01
CA ARG A 13 8.71 -8.98 3.65
C ARG A 13 7.38 -8.37 3.24
N TRP A 14 7.13 -8.32 1.93
CA TRP A 14 5.83 -7.98 1.38
C TRP A 14 5.08 -9.30 1.17
N LYS A 15 3.77 -9.35 1.43
CA LYS A 15 2.96 -10.55 1.14
C LYS A 15 2.87 -10.66 -0.39
N GLU A 16 3.63 -11.57 -0.99
CA GLU A 16 3.57 -11.87 -2.43
C GLU A 16 2.28 -12.64 -2.72
N ASN A 17 1.22 -11.91 -3.07
CA ASN A 17 0.30 -12.39 -4.10
C ASN A 17 0.83 -11.82 -5.43
N PRO A 18 0.77 -12.56 -6.54
CA PRO A 18 1.73 -12.46 -7.66
C PRO A 18 2.08 -11.04 -8.15
N ASP A 19 1.16 -10.07 -8.08
CA ASP A 19 1.39 -8.70 -8.56
C ASP A 19 1.10 -7.59 -7.54
N VAL A 20 0.88 -7.93 -6.26
CA VAL A 20 0.44 -6.98 -5.24
C VAL A 20 1.32 -7.04 -3.99
N LEU A 21 1.87 -5.89 -3.61
CA LEU A 21 2.61 -5.67 -2.37
C LEU A 21 1.74 -4.87 -1.40
N ILE A 22 1.68 -5.32 -0.15
CA ILE A 22 0.90 -4.66 0.91
C ILE A 22 1.83 -4.08 1.97
N CYS A 23 1.70 -2.78 2.25
CA CYS A 23 2.47 -2.13 3.31
C CYS A 23 2.01 -2.58 4.69
N PRO A 24 2.89 -3.17 5.52
CA PRO A 24 2.51 -3.55 6.88
C PRO A 24 2.22 -2.35 7.78
N SER A 25 2.66 -1.14 7.39
CA SER A 25 2.51 0.08 8.19
C SER A 25 1.23 0.85 7.88
N CYS A 26 0.97 1.14 6.60
CA CYS A 26 -0.19 1.94 6.18
C CYS A 26 -1.21 1.14 5.38
N GLN A 27 -1.02 -0.18 5.25
CA GLN A 27 -1.89 -1.09 4.49
C GLN A 27 -2.08 -0.70 3.02
N THR A 28 -1.23 0.17 2.48
CA THR A 28 -1.26 0.55 1.07
C THR A 28 -0.93 -0.65 0.19
N PHE A 29 -1.79 -0.87 -0.79
CA PHE A 29 -1.59 -1.82 -1.88
C PHE A 29 -0.86 -1.13 -3.02
N PHE A 30 0.22 -1.73 -3.50
CA PHE A 30 0.96 -1.21 -4.64
C PHE A 30 1.63 -2.34 -5.41
N ASN A 31 1.88 -2.14 -6.69
CA ASN A 31 2.56 -3.13 -7.50
C ASN A 31 4.07 -3.09 -7.29
N GLU A 32 4.79 -3.99 -7.94
CA GLU A 32 6.23 -4.02 -7.82
C GLU A 32 6.93 -2.72 -8.29
N PHE A 33 6.36 -2.01 -9.26
CA PHE A 33 6.86 -0.72 -9.75
C PHE A 33 6.63 0.45 -8.78
N GLY A 34 5.97 0.22 -7.64
CA GLY A 34 5.64 1.28 -6.68
C GLY A 34 4.42 2.11 -7.07
N VAL A 35 3.61 1.64 -8.01
CA VAL A 35 2.33 2.25 -8.37
C VAL A 35 1.29 1.83 -7.35
N ILE A 36 0.67 2.81 -6.69
CA ILE A 36 -0.43 2.56 -5.75
C ILE A 36 -1.60 1.98 -6.55
N LEU A 37 -2.01 0.77 -6.16
CA LEU A 37 -3.21 0.13 -6.66
C LEU A 37 -4.33 0.68 -5.78
N GLU A 38 -5.12 1.62 -6.29
CA GLU A 38 -6.12 2.36 -5.51
C GLU A 38 -6.86 1.45 -4.53
N SER A 39 -6.64 1.69 -3.25
CA SER A 39 -7.56 1.23 -2.23
C SER A 39 -8.71 2.23 -2.31
N ASN A 40 -9.88 1.80 -2.80
CA ASN A 40 -11.14 2.52 -2.59
C ASN A 40 -11.44 2.56 -1.09
N ILE A 41 -10.62 3.26 -0.32
CA ILE A 41 -11.08 3.87 0.91
C ILE A 41 -11.88 5.05 0.39
N GLU A 42 -13.14 4.76 0.04
CA GLU A 42 -14.19 5.76 0.10
C GLU A 42 -13.90 6.51 1.40
N LYS A 43 -13.49 7.76 1.26
CA LYS A 43 -13.40 8.65 2.39
C LYS A 43 -14.80 8.60 2.97
N GLU A 44 -14.95 7.85 4.05
CA GLU A 44 -16.14 7.93 4.87
C GLU A 44 -16.11 9.37 5.35
N ASP A 45 -16.81 10.22 4.61
CA ASP A 45 -17.16 11.57 4.95
C ASP A 45 -17.85 11.46 6.31
N VAL A 46 -17.04 11.55 7.37
CA VAL A 46 -17.49 11.90 8.71
C VAL A 46 -18.00 13.33 8.60
N ILE A 47 -19.21 13.46 8.04
CA ILE A 47 -20.04 14.63 8.25
C ILE A 47 -20.56 14.46 9.68
N THR A 48 -19.93 15.25 10.55
CA THR A 48 -20.36 15.53 11.91
C THR A 48 -21.77 16.12 11.93
#